data_AF-J7IY78-F1
#
_entry.id   AF-J7IY78-F1
#
_cell.length_a   1.000
_cell.length_b   1.000
_cell.length_c   1.000
_cell.angle_alpha   90.00
_cell.angle_beta   90.00
_cell.angle_gamma   90.00
#
_symmetry.space_group_name_H-M   'P 1'
#
loop_
_entity.id
_entity.type
_entity.pdbx_description
1 polymer ?
#
loop_
_entity_poly.entity_id
_entity_poly.type
_entity_poly.pdbx_seq_one_letter_code
_entity_poly.pdbx_strand_id
1 'polypeptide(L)'
;MQLSNDNDQETDNIQKGGVISENLASKPQVLSDKKLIKEEVKRRLISGIQTAALEYDSLYNEEKATLNKDYVLLSLLFQRMFFYKLNEKLSGLSCDHTLRFTKQILTQMQFKRGKINEIIDVFKKNGGQCDCEILYNVESQLIGK
;
A
#
# COMPACT_ATOMS: atom_id res chain seq x y z
N MET A 1 23.72 -78.27 31.87
CA MET A 1 23.25 -77.54 33.07
C MET A 1 23.93 -76.20 33.08
N GLN A 2 23.25 -75.17 32.60
CA GLN A 2 23.58 -73.76 32.82
C GLN A 2 22.50 -72.97 32.09
N LEU A 3 21.83 -72.09 32.82
CA LEU A 3 21.70 -70.67 32.48
C LEU A 3 20.64 -70.07 33.41
N SER A 4 21.13 -69.25 34.32
CA SER A 4 20.39 -68.31 35.13
C SER A 4 20.11 -67.03 34.33
N ASN A 5 18.84 -66.63 34.37
CA ASN A 5 18.30 -65.30 34.66
C ASN A 5 18.51 -64.07 33.75
N ASP A 6 17.43 -63.27 33.81
CA ASP A 6 17.26 -61.83 33.62
C ASP A 6 17.09 -61.30 32.18
N ASN A 7 16.25 -60.32 31.85
CA ASN A 7 14.97 -59.79 32.37
C ASN A 7 14.51 -58.73 31.31
N ASP A 8 13.21 -58.41 31.29
CA ASP A 8 12.57 -57.16 30.80
C ASP A 8 12.52 -56.86 29.28
N GLN A 9 11.34 -56.98 28.62
CA GLN A 9 10.28 -55.96 28.41
C GLN A 9 10.70 -54.84 27.42
N GLU A 10 9.95 -54.40 26.41
CA GLU A 10 8.50 -54.39 26.14
C GLU A 10 8.28 -54.11 24.62
N THR A 11 7.09 -54.44 24.14
CA THR A 11 6.70 -54.58 22.73
C THR A 11 5.97 -53.35 22.15
N ASP A 12 6.38 -52.87 20.98
CA ASP A 12 5.57 -51.97 20.15
C ASP A 12 4.67 -52.77 19.20
N ASN A 13 3.35 -52.63 19.35
CA ASN A 13 2.37 -53.25 18.45
C ASN A 13 1.43 -52.19 17.88
N ILE A 14 1.48 -52.06 16.55
CA ILE A 14 0.72 -51.14 15.70
C ILE A 14 -0.69 -51.70 15.51
N GLN A 15 -1.74 -50.87 15.68
CA GLN A 15 -3.02 -51.10 14.99
C GLN A 15 -3.94 -49.88 14.85
N LYS A 16 -4.29 -49.62 13.58
CA LYS A 16 -5.60 -49.25 12.99
C LYS A 16 -6.31 -47.93 13.38
N GLY A 17 -6.41 -47.04 12.39
CA GLY A 17 -7.62 -46.87 11.57
C GLY A 17 -8.77 -45.98 12.07
N GLY A 18 -9.17 -44.99 11.24
CA GLY A 18 -10.38 -44.15 11.35
C GLY A 18 -10.03 -42.69 11.62
N VAL A 19 -10.63 -41.64 11.05
CA VAL A 19 -11.85 -41.45 10.25
C VAL A 19 -11.66 -40.10 9.51
N ILE A 20 -12.17 -39.99 8.28
CA ILE A 20 -12.24 -38.71 7.54
C ILE A 20 -13.42 -37.92 8.12
N SER A 21 -13.19 -36.74 8.71
CA SER A 21 -14.18 -35.65 8.72
C SER A 21 -13.55 -34.29 8.98
N GLU A 22 -13.76 -33.42 7.98
CA GLU A 22 -14.20 -32.02 8.08
C GLU A 22 -13.37 -30.94 8.79
N ASN A 23 -13.10 -29.89 7.98
CA ASN A 23 -13.07 -28.47 8.36
C ASN A 23 -12.20 -28.08 9.56
N LEU A 24 -10.90 -27.92 9.30
CA LEU A 24 -10.12 -26.90 10.01
C LEU A 24 -9.77 -25.78 9.02
N ALA A 25 -10.46 -24.65 9.17
CA ALA A 25 -9.97 -23.35 8.73
C ALA A 25 -8.51 -23.23 9.15
N SER A 26 -7.61 -23.27 8.16
CA SER A 26 -6.18 -23.22 8.40
C SER A 26 -5.85 -21.89 9.06
N LYS A 27 -5.37 -21.96 10.31
CA LYS A 27 -4.75 -20.83 11.03
C LYS A 27 -3.81 -20.09 10.08
N PRO A 28 -3.77 -18.74 10.11
CA PRO A 28 -2.80 -18.00 9.32
C PRO A 28 -1.39 -18.45 9.73
N GLN A 29 -0.73 -19.21 8.84
CA GLN A 29 0.66 -19.61 9.06
C GLN A 29 1.51 -18.35 9.05
N VAL A 30 2.10 -18.03 10.19
CA VAL A 30 3.07 -16.94 10.30
C VAL A 30 4.33 -17.38 9.56
N LEU A 31 4.54 -16.83 8.37
CA LEU A 31 5.74 -17.07 7.57
C LEU A 31 6.93 -16.43 8.30
N SER A 32 7.87 -17.23 8.80
CA SER A 32 9.06 -16.76 9.55
C SER A 32 10.29 -16.53 8.65
N ASP A 33 10.31 -17.13 7.47
CA ASP A 33 11.39 -16.99 6.50
C ASP A 33 11.28 -15.66 5.74
N LYS A 34 12.25 -14.77 5.96
CA LYS A 34 12.34 -13.44 5.33
C LYS A 34 12.30 -13.48 3.81
N LYS A 35 12.85 -14.52 3.17
CA LYS A 35 12.86 -14.66 1.70
C LYS A 35 11.46 -14.99 1.20
N LEU A 36 10.76 -15.90 1.87
CA LEU A 36 9.38 -16.26 1.53
C LEU A 36 8.41 -15.10 1.81
N ILE A 37 8.61 -14.33 2.89
CA ILE A 37 7.84 -13.11 3.16
C ILE A 37 8.04 -12.11 2.03
N LYS A 38 9.30 -11.91 1.57
CA LYS A 38 9.60 -10.98 0.49
C LYS A 38 8.94 -11.39 -0.83
N GLU A 39 8.98 -12.67 -1.19
CA GLU A 39 8.34 -13.18 -2.40
C GLU A 39 6.81 -13.11 -2.31
N GLU A 40 6.22 -13.40 -1.16
CA GLU A 40 4.77 -13.28 -0.94
C GLU A 40 4.31 -11.81 -0.95
N VAL A 41 5.07 -10.90 -0.32
CA VAL A 41 4.82 -9.44 -0.41
C VAL A 41 4.96 -8.96 -1.84
N LYS A 42 5.99 -9.40 -2.58
CA LYS A 42 6.18 -9.08 -3.99
C LYS A 42 5.02 -9.61 -4.84
N ARG A 43 4.58 -10.84 -4.60
CA ARG A 43 3.41 -11.44 -5.24
C ARG A 43 2.14 -10.63 -4.98
N ARG A 44 1.90 -10.22 -3.73
CA ARG A 44 0.75 -9.39 -3.34
C ARG A 44 0.81 -7.98 -3.93
N LEU A 45 1.99 -7.39 -3.98
CA LEU A 45 2.19 -6.09 -4.63
C LEU A 45 1.89 -6.19 -6.13
N ILE A 46 2.34 -7.27 -6.79
CA ILE A 46 2.07 -7.51 -8.22
C ILE A 46 0.59 -7.87 -8.47
N SER A 47 -0.03 -8.70 -7.62
CA SER A 47 -1.44 -9.07 -7.75
C SER A 47 -2.41 -7.97 -7.29
N GLY A 48 -1.91 -7.00 -6.52
CA GLY A 48 -2.60 -5.77 -6.13
C GLY A 48 -2.47 -4.66 -7.18
N ILE A 49 -1.70 -4.87 -8.25
CA ILE A 49 -1.84 -4.11 -9.49
C ILE A 49 -3.12 -4.62 -10.14
N GLN A 50 -4.26 -4.14 -9.64
CA GLN A 50 -5.44 -4.05 -10.46
C GLN A 50 -5.05 -3.16 -11.64
N THR A 51 -4.68 -3.77 -12.76
CA THR A 51 -4.63 -3.15 -14.09
C THR A 51 -6.04 -2.88 -14.60
N ALA A 52 -6.92 -2.39 -13.74
CA ALA A 52 -7.99 -1.53 -14.19
C ALA A 52 -7.34 -0.14 -14.14
N ALA A 53 -7.23 0.53 -15.28
CA ALA A 53 -7.03 1.98 -15.23
C ALA A 53 -8.10 2.49 -14.26
N LEU A 54 -7.69 2.98 -13.08
CA LEU A 54 -8.66 3.53 -12.16
C LEU A 54 -9.37 4.64 -12.95
N GLU A 55 -10.68 4.77 -12.81
CA GLU A 55 -11.44 5.84 -13.46
C GLU A 55 -10.76 7.20 -13.29
N TYR A 56 -10.05 7.35 -12.15
CA TYR A 56 -9.19 8.46 -11.82
C TYR A 56 -7.99 8.69 -12.77
N ASP A 57 -7.28 7.65 -13.22
CA ASP A 57 -6.18 7.80 -14.19
C ASP A 57 -6.66 8.38 -15.53
N SER A 58 -7.91 8.09 -15.89
CA SER A 58 -8.54 8.61 -17.12
C SER A 58 -8.83 10.11 -17.04
N LEU A 59 -8.75 10.72 -15.86
CA LEU A 59 -8.91 12.17 -15.69
C LEU A 59 -7.65 12.93 -16.11
N TYR A 60 -6.49 12.28 -16.10
CA TYR A 60 -5.21 12.91 -16.43
C TYR A 60 -5.16 13.35 -17.90
N ASN A 61 -4.75 14.59 -18.12
CA ASN A 61 -4.54 15.16 -19.43
C ASN A 61 -3.08 15.63 -19.55
N GLU A 62 -2.31 14.92 -20.37
CA GLU A 62 -0.90 15.19 -20.58
C GLU A 62 -0.65 16.55 -21.22
N GLU A 63 -1.41 16.91 -22.26
CA GLU A 63 -1.26 18.19 -22.96
C GLU A 63 -1.47 19.35 -21.99
N LYS A 64 -2.52 19.28 -21.17
CA LYS A 64 -2.81 20.29 -20.15
C LYS A 64 -1.72 20.34 -19.08
N ALA A 65 -1.27 19.19 -18.59
CA ALA A 65 -0.22 19.12 -17.59
C ALA A 65 1.06 19.82 -18.07
N THR A 66 1.47 19.60 -19.33
CA THR A 66 2.71 20.18 -19.89
C THR A 66 2.73 21.70 -19.98
N LEU A 67 1.57 22.37 -19.86
CA LEU A 67 1.51 23.83 -19.76
C LEU A 67 2.12 24.34 -18.44
N ASN A 68 2.17 23.50 -17.41
CA ASN A 68 2.82 23.82 -16.13
C ASN A 68 4.31 23.45 -16.17
N LYS A 69 5.19 24.37 -15.75
CA LYS A 69 6.64 24.12 -15.68
C LYS A 69 7.03 23.03 -14.68
N ASP A 70 6.22 22.79 -13.66
CA ASP A 70 6.44 21.81 -12.60
C ASP A 70 5.75 20.46 -12.90
N TYR A 71 5.23 20.26 -14.13
CA TYR A 71 4.41 19.10 -14.50
C TYR A 71 5.07 17.76 -14.18
N VAL A 72 6.39 17.61 -14.38
CA VAL A 72 7.08 16.34 -14.10
C VAL A 72 6.85 15.86 -12.67
N LEU A 73 6.93 16.77 -11.70
CA LEU A 73 6.69 16.45 -10.29
C LEU A 73 5.20 16.24 -10.01
N LEU A 74 4.35 17.10 -10.56
CA LEU A 74 2.90 17.05 -10.33
C LEU A 74 2.27 15.79 -10.93
N SER A 75 2.66 15.41 -12.14
CA SER A 75 2.27 14.16 -12.80
C SER A 75 2.77 12.93 -12.05
N LEU A 76 3.99 12.96 -11.49
CA LEU A 76 4.47 11.89 -10.60
C LEU A 76 3.57 11.74 -9.37
N LEU A 77 3.15 12.85 -8.76
CA LEU A 77 2.26 12.82 -7.59
C LEU A 77 0.86 12.30 -7.99
N PHE A 78 0.36 12.71 -9.15
CA PHE A 78 -0.89 12.21 -9.71
C PHE A 78 -0.86 10.69 -9.90
N GLN A 79 0.13 10.18 -10.63
CA GLN A 79 0.32 8.74 -10.86
C GLN A 79 0.51 7.94 -9.58
N ARG A 80 1.06 8.56 -8.52
CA ARG A 80 1.19 7.94 -7.19
C ARG A 80 -0.06 8.12 -6.32
N MET A 81 -1.19 8.50 -6.92
CA MET A 81 -2.49 8.65 -6.28
C MET A 81 -2.52 9.66 -5.13
N PHE A 82 -1.63 10.67 -5.15
CA PHE A 82 -1.57 11.66 -4.07
C PHE A 82 -2.88 12.47 -3.96
N PHE A 83 -3.32 13.06 -5.06
CA PHE A 83 -4.49 13.93 -5.09
C PHE A 83 -5.78 13.15 -4.79
N TYR A 84 -5.93 11.93 -5.34
CA TYR A 84 -7.00 11.01 -4.95
C TYR A 84 -7.07 10.79 -3.43
N LYS A 85 -5.93 10.43 -2.80
CA LYS A 85 -5.87 10.22 -1.33
C LYS A 85 -6.18 11.49 -0.55
N LEU A 86 -5.78 12.66 -1.06
CA LEU A 86 -6.07 13.94 -0.43
C LEU A 86 -7.56 14.25 -0.49
N ASN A 87 -8.20 14.01 -1.64
CA ASN A 87 -9.65 14.15 -1.82
C ASN A 87 -10.43 13.20 -0.89
N GLU A 88 -10.01 11.93 -0.78
CA GLU A 88 -10.61 10.99 0.17
C GLU A 88 -10.53 11.47 1.62
N LYS A 89 -9.42 12.09 2.03
CA LYS A 89 -9.25 12.63 3.38
C LYS A 89 -10.11 13.86 3.65
N LEU A 90 -10.40 14.65 2.62
CA LEU A 90 -11.24 15.84 2.72
C LEU A 90 -12.73 15.52 2.58
N SER A 91 -13.10 14.35 2.04
CA SER A 91 -14.49 13.93 1.90
C SER A 91 -15.22 13.93 3.25
N GLY A 92 -16.18 14.84 3.41
CA GLY A 92 -16.96 15.02 4.64
C GLY A 92 -16.35 15.95 5.69
N LEU A 93 -15.23 16.62 5.40
CA LEU A 93 -14.63 17.63 6.28
C LEU A 93 -14.72 19.03 5.67
N SER A 94 -14.90 20.05 6.51
CA SER A 94 -14.72 21.45 6.09
C SER A 94 -13.24 21.75 5.88
N CYS A 95 -12.91 22.62 4.91
CA CYS A 95 -11.53 23.03 4.70
C CYS A 95 -11.04 23.85 5.91
N ASP A 96 -9.97 23.40 6.56
CA ASP A 96 -9.37 24.07 7.72
C ASP A 96 -8.25 25.06 7.35
N HIS A 97 -8.08 25.32 6.04
CA HIS A 97 -7.03 26.16 5.45
C HIS A 97 -5.60 25.78 5.89
N THR A 98 -5.36 24.50 6.21
CA THR A 98 -4.01 23.99 6.51
C THR A 98 -3.51 23.00 5.46
N LEU A 99 -2.24 22.61 5.58
CA LEU A 99 -1.58 21.54 4.80
C LEU A 99 -1.43 20.25 5.61
N ARG A 100 -2.32 20.01 6.57
CA ARG A 100 -2.20 18.92 7.53
C ARG A 100 -2.21 17.57 6.81
N PHE A 101 -3.19 17.36 5.93
CA PHE A 101 -3.34 16.08 5.22
C PHE A 101 -2.27 15.92 4.15
N THR A 102 -1.92 16.98 3.43
CA THR A 102 -0.80 16.97 2.47
C THR A 102 0.49 16.48 3.12
N LYS A 103 0.90 17.07 4.24
CA LYS A 103 2.12 16.66 4.96
C LYS A 103 2.04 15.21 5.44
N GLN A 104 0.88 14.81 5.95
CA GLN A 104 0.65 13.45 6.42
C GLN A 104 0.78 12.43 5.27
N ILE A 105 0.12 12.67 4.14
CA ILE A 105 0.16 11.77 2.98
C ILE A 105 1.58 11.69 2.41
N LEU A 106 2.27 12.82 2.24
CA LEU A 106 3.65 12.82 1.74
C LEU A 106 4.62 12.06 2.67
N THR A 107 4.40 12.13 3.99
CA THR A 107 5.15 11.33 4.97
C THR A 107 4.83 9.84 4.83
N GLN A 108 3.55 9.48 4.66
CA GLN A 108 3.12 8.09 4.44
C GLN A 108 3.69 7.52 3.14
N MET A 109 3.85 8.34 2.10
CA MET A 109 4.49 8.00 0.83
C MET A 109 6.03 7.85 0.93
N GLN A 110 6.59 7.95 2.14
CA GLN A 110 8.02 7.79 2.44
C GLN A 110 8.92 8.87 1.81
N PHE A 111 8.39 10.07 1.54
CA PHE A 111 9.24 11.18 1.13
C PHE A 111 10.09 11.68 2.31
N LYS A 112 11.36 11.96 2.05
CA LYS A 112 12.25 12.59 3.04
C LYS A 112 11.80 14.04 3.30
N ARG A 113 12.02 14.54 4.51
CA ARG A 113 11.63 15.91 4.92
C ARG A 113 12.04 17.00 3.93
N GLY A 114 13.26 16.94 3.39
CA GLY A 114 13.72 17.90 2.38
C GLY A 114 12.87 17.87 1.10
N LYS A 115 12.51 16.67 0.62
CA LYS A 115 11.65 16.52 -0.56
C LYS A 115 10.21 16.93 -0.28
N ILE A 116 9.71 16.69 0.93
CA ILE A 116 8.38 17.16 1.35
C ILE A 116 8.30 18.70 1.27
N ASN A 117 9.32 19.40 1.77
CA ASN A 117 9.34 20.86 1.71
C ASN A 117 9.36 21.36 0.25
N GLU A 118 10.19 20.76 -0.61
CA GLU A 118 10.23 21.09 -2.04
C GLU A 118 8.87 20.90 -2.71
N ILE A 119 8.18 19.79 -2.43
CA ILE A 119 6.83 19.53 -2.96
C ILE A 119 5.83 20.59 -2.45
N ILE A 120 5.88 20.95 -1.18
CA ILE A 120 5.03 21.99 -0.60
C ILE A 120 5.28 23.34 -1.27
N ASP A 121 6.53 23.70 -1.54
CA ASP A 121 6.87 24.95 -2.21
C ASP A 121 6.33 24.98 -3.65
N VAL A 122 6.39 23.85 -4.35
CA VAL A 122 5.77 23.68 -5.67
C VAL A 122 4.25 23.83 -5.58
N PHE A 123 3.59 23.22 -4.61
CA PHE A 123 2.14 23.40 -4.42
C PHE A 123 1.77 24.86 -4.20
N LYS A 124 2.48 25.56 -3.31
CA LYS A 124 2.23 26.98 -3.02
C LYS A 124 2.43 27.88 -4.24
N LYS A 125 3.49 27.64 -5.02
CA LYS A 125 3.76 28.35 -6.28
C LYS A 125 2.61 28.17 -7.28
N ASN A 126 1.95 27.01 -7.24
CA ASN A 126 0.81 26.66 -8.09
C ASN A 126 -0.55 26.99 -7.44
N GLY A 127 -0.57 27.84 -6.41
CA GLY A 127 -1.80 28.33 -5.78
C GLY A 127 -2.41 27.40 -4.73
N GLY A 128 -1.71 26.35 -4.29
CA GLY A 128 -2.14 25.45 -3.22
C GLY A 128 -1.59 25.84 -1.85
N GLN A 129 -2.19 26.81 -1.16
CA GLN A 129 -1.78 27.21 0.21
C GLN A 129 -2.35 26.28 1.28
N CYS A 130 -3.45 25.59 1.00
CA CYS A 130 -4.06 24.58 1.85
C CYS A 130 -4.48 23.32 1.08
N ASP A 131 -4.90 22.29 1.81
CA ASP A 131 -5.28 20.98 1.27
C ASP A 131 -6.39 21.09 0.21
N CYS A 132 -7.41 21.94 0.41
CA CYS A 132 -8.49 22.12 -0.57
C CYS A 132 -8.05 22.92 -1.82
N GLU A 133 -7.18 23.91 -1.66
CA GLU A 133 -6.61 24.67 -2.79
C GLU A 133 -5.64 23.82 -3.62
N ILE A 134 -4.97 22.83 -3.03
CA ILE A 134 -4.15 21.88 -3.79
C ILE A 134 -5.02 21.10 -4.78
N LEU A 135 -6.19 20.62 -4.37
CA LEU A 135 -7.12 19.98 -5.29
C LEU A 135 -7.65 20.99 -6.31
N TYR A 136 -8.16 22.13 -5.86
CA TYR A 136 -8.81 23.07 -6.77
C TYR A 136 -7.86 23.73 -7.78
N ASN A 137 -6.67 24.17 -7.34
CA ASN A 137 -5.73 24.93 -8.17
C ASN A 137 -4.64 24.07 -8.79
N VAL A 138 -4.14 23.04 -8.10
CA VAL A 138 -2.99 22.25 -8.57
C VAL A 138 -3.44 21.03 -9.37
N GLU A 139 -4.34 20.21 -8.83
CA GLU A 139 -4.86 19.02 -9.53
C GLU A 139 -5.56 19.41 -10.84
N SER A 140 -6.35 20.49 -10.83
CA SER A 140 -7.03 21.02 -12.02
C SER A 140 -6.11 21.36 -13.19
N GLN A 141 -4.80 21.55 -12.96
CA GLN A 141 -3.83 21.76 -14.03
C GLN A 141 -3.41 20.46 -14.72
N LEU A 142 -3.67 19.32 -14.11
CA LEU A 142 -3.32 17.99 -14.60
C LEU A 142 -4.51 17.25 -15.21
N ILE A 143 -5.73 17.65 -14.87
CA ILE A 143 -6.95 16.92 -15.24
C ILE A 143 -7.91 17.74 -16.09
N GLY A 144 -8.79 17.05 -16.80
CA GLY A 144 -9.86 17.65 -17.61
C GLY A 144 -9.44 17.91 -19.06
N LYS A 145 -10.40 18.29 -19.89
CA LYS A 145 -10.20 18.58 -21.32
C LYS A 145 -9.67 19.98 -21.55
#